data_AF-A0A2E3NCF0-F1
#
_entry.id   AF-A0A2E3NCF0-F1
#
_cell.length_a   1.000
_cell.length_b   1.000
_cell.length_c   1.000
_cell.angle_alpha   90.00
_cell.angle_beta   90.00
_cell.angle_gamma   90.00
#
_symmetry.space_group_name_H-M   'P 1'
#
loop_
_entity.id
_entity.type
_entity.pdbx_description
1 polymer ?
#
loop_
_entity_poly.entity_id
_entity_poly.type
_entity_poly.pdbx_seq_one_letter_code
_entity_poly.pdbx_strand_id
1 'polypeptide(L)' 'MQATRAYEGCHAVYFVQNQDDPSNLEFCSKWDSRQHYENYLQWRIDSGILEDVSNRYGDGEPVWRYFDLVSEF' A
#
# COMPACT_ATOMS: atom_id res chain seq x y z
N MET A 1 -12.72 1.67 2.09
CA MET A 1 -11.96 1.94 0.84
C MET A 1 -12.00 3.40 0.37
N GLN A 2 -13.09 4.15 0.57
CA GLN A 2 -13.22 5.52 0.03
C GLN A 2 -12.20 6.53 0.61
N ALA A 3 -11.80 6.37 1.87
CA ALA A 3 -10.87 7.29 2.53
C ALA A 3 -9.39 7.13 2.10
N THR A 4 -9.00 6.01 1.45
CA THR A 4 -7.62 5.86 0.92
C THR A 4 -7.40 6.74 -0.30
N ARG A 5 -8.35 6.74 -1.25
CA ARG A 5 -8.22 7.49 -2.52
C ARG A 5 -8.39 8.99 -2.34
N ALA A 6 -9.00 9.42 -1.23
CA ALA A 6 -9.15 10.82 -0.86
C ALA A 6 -7.99 11.35 -0.02
N TYR A 7 -6.98 10.52 0.30
CA TYR A 7 -5.83 10.96 1.07
C TYR A 7 -4.92 11.83 0.21
N GLU A 8 -4.35 12.88 0.81
CA GLU A 8 -3.52 13.85 0.11
C GLU A 8 -2.36 13.15 -0.61
N GLY A 9 -2.21 13.45 -1.90
CA GLY A 9 -1.19 12.88 -2.76
C GLY A 9 -1.44 11.43 -3.21
N CYS A 10 -2.58 10.81 -2.89
CA CYS A 10 -2.93 9.47 -3.36
C CYS A 10 -3.53 9.50 -4.77
N HIS A 11 -2.86 8.89 -5.75
CA HIS A 11 -3.42 8.71 -7.10
C HIS A 11 -4.17 7.38 -7.23
N ALA A 12 -3.58 6.31 -6.70
CA ALA A 12 -4.16 4.98 -6.78
C ALA A 12 -3.62 4.06 -5.68
N VAL A 13 -4.46 3.12 -5.23
CA VAL A 13 -4.06 1.99 -4.39
C VAL A 13 -4.81 0.75 -4.88
N TYR A 14 -4.06 -0.32 -5.09
CA TYR A 14 -4.53 -1.63 -5.53
C TYR A 14 -4.07 -2.67 -4.51
N PHE A 15 -4.92 -3.66 -4.25
CA PHE A 15 -4.53 -4.89 -3.56
C PHE A 15 -4.50 -5.99 -4.60
N VAL A 16 -3.31 -6.51 -4.85
CA VAL A 16 -3.04 -7.44 -5.95
C VAL A 16 -2.46 -8.74 -5.41
N GLN A 17 -2.65 -9.81 -6.16
CA GLN A 17 -2.09 -11.12 -5.87
C GLN A 17 -1.13 -11.48 -6.99
N ASN A 18 0.04 -12.02 -6.63
CA ASN A 18 1.00 -12.49 -7.60
C ASN A 18 0.45 -13.72 -8.35
N GLN A 19 0.60 -13.74 -9.67
CA GLN A 19 0.10 -14.81 -10.53
C GLN A 19 0.93 -16.09 -10.45
N ASP A 20 2.23 -15.97 -10.23
CA ASP A 20 3.17 -17.09 -10.12
C ASP A 20 3.19 -17.67 -8.70
N ASP A 21 2.88 -16.85 -7.69
CA ASP A 21 2.77 -17.25 -6.29
C ASP A 21 1.52 -16.64 -5.62
N PRO A 22 0.39 -17.35 -5.57
CA PRO A 22 -0.84 -16.87 -4.96
C PRO A 22 -0.75 -16.56 -3.45
N SER A 23 0.31 -17.02 -2.77
CA SER A 23 0.53 -16.66 -1.35
C SER A 23 1.08 -15.24 -1.19
N ASN A 24 1.64 -14.68 -2.27
CA ASN A 24 2.20 -13.34 -2.27
C ASN A 24 1.11 -12.31 -2.64
N LEU A 25 0.75 -11.49 -1.65
CA LEU A 25 -0.22 -10.41 -1.74
C LEU A 25 0.50 -9.07 -1.59
N GLU A 26 0.21 -8.12 -2.48
CA GLU A 26 0.88 -6.83 -2.50
C GLU A 26 -0.10 -5.66 -2.54
N PHE A 27 0.29 -4.55 -1.90
CA PHE A 27 -0.33 -3.25 -2.14
C PHE A 27 0.51 -2.46 -3.15
N CYS A 28 -0.02 -2.28 -4.36
CA CYS A 28 0.58 -1.39 -5.35
C CYS A 28 -0.11 -0.02 -5.29
N SER A 29 0.66 1.05 -5.21
CA SER A 29 0.09 2.39 -5.10
C SER A 29 0.95 3.46 -5.75
N LYS A 30 0.30 4.55 -6.20
CA LYS A 30 0.95 5.72 -6.80
C LYS A 30 0.65 6.94 -5.94
N TRP A 31 1.71 7.69 -5.62
CA TRP A 31 1.67 8.85 -4.75
C TRP A 31 2.46 10.02 -5.33
N ASP A 32 2.11 11.25 -4.95
CA ASP A 32 2.87 12.46 -5.31
C ASP A 32 4.30 12.44 -4.76
N SER A 33 4.49 11.86 -3.57
CA SER A 33 5.80 11.69 -2.96
C SER A 33 5.79 10.54 -1.95
N ARG A 34 6.99 10.07 -1.59
CA ARG A 34 7.16 9.10 -0.51
C ARG A 34 6.60 9.61 0.83
N GLN A 35 6.74 10.90 1.13
CA GLN A 35 6.22 11.47 2.37
C GLN A 35 4.69 11.39 2.46
N HIS A 36 3.97 11.61 1.35
CA HIS A 36 2.52 11.46 1.32
C HIS A 36 2.10 10.02 1.64
N TYR A 37 2.81 9.05 1.09
CA TYR A 37 2.59 7.64 1.39
C TYR A 37 2.88 7.31 2.87
N GLU A 38 4.00 7.77 3.41
CA GLU A 38 4.37 7.49 4.82
C GLU A 38 3.35 8.09 5.79
N ASN A 39 2.84 9.30 5.51
CA ASN A 39 1.76 9.90 6.30
C ASN A 39 0.47 9.07 6.22
N TYR A 40 0.12 8.56 5.03
CA TYR A 40 -1.01 7.65 4.86
C TYR A 40 -0.81 6.32 5.61
N LEU A 41 0.39 5.76 5.55
CA LEU A 41 0.73 4.51 6.22
C LEU A 41 0.63 4.67 7.74
N GLN A 42 1.16 5.78 8.29
CA GLN A 42 1.04 6.07 9.71
C GLN A 42 -0.42 6.18 10.13
N TRP A 43 -1.25 6.88 9.36
CA TRP A 43 -2.69 6.95 9.63
C TRP A 43 -3.36 5.56 9.62
N ARG A 44 -2.93 4.64 8.74
CA ARG A 44 -3.42 3.25 8.69
C ARG A 44 -2.95 2.40 9.87
N ILE A 45 -1.75 2.66 10.38
CA ILE A 45 -1.23 2.06 11.61
C ILE A 45 -2.08 2.55 12.78
N ASP A 46 -2.24 3.86 12.92
CA ASP A 46 -2.99 4.47 14.02
C ASP A 46 -4.47 4.07 14.02
N SER A 47 -5.03 3.79 12.84
CA SER A 47 -6.42 3.32 12.71
C SER A 47 -6.59 1.81 12.95
N GLY A 48 -5.51 1.07 13.25
CA GLY A 48 -5.52 -0.39 13.45
C GLY A 48 -5.72 -1.23 12.18
N ILE A 49 -5.88 -0.58 11.02
CA ILE A 49 -6.20 -1.30 9.76
C ILE A 49 -4.99 -2.10 9.28
N LEU A 50 -3.77 -1.60 9.47
CA LEU A 50 -2.58 -2.34 9.06
C LEU A 50 -2.41 -3.63 9.88
N GLU A 51 -2.72 -3.58 11.18
CA GLU A 51 -2.69 -4.74 12.07
C GLU A 51 -3.75 -5.77 11.64
N ASP A 52 -4.98 -5.36 11.37
CA ASP A 52 -6.04 -6.25 10.87
C ASP A 52 -5.64 -6.97 9.57
N VAL A 53 -4.98 -6.26 8.66
CA VAL A 53 -4.48 -6.83 7.40
C VAL A 53 -3.36 -7.84 7.67
N SER A 54 -2.40 -7.48 8.53
CA SER A 54 -1.30 -8.37 8.91
C SER A 54 -1.81 -9.65 9.56
N ASN A 55 -2.80 -9.56 10.46
CA ASN A 55 -3.36 -10.73 11.12
C ASN A 55 -4.14 -11.65 10.17
N ARG A 56 -4.74 -11.09 9.10
CA ARG A 56 -5.57 -11.84 8.17
C ARG A 56 -4.78 -12.47 7.03
N TYR A 57 -3.69 -11.83 6.60
CA TYR A 57 -2.98 -12.19 5.37
C TYR A 57 -1.47 -12.32 5.54
N GLY A 58 -0.90 -11.83 6.64
CA GLY A 58 0.54 -11.80 6.88
C GLY A 58 1.08 -13.11 7.42
N ASP A 59 2.18 -13.57 6.85
CA ASP A 59 3.06 -14.62 7.39
C ASP A 59 4.46 -14.02 7.64
N GLY A 60 4.49 -12.92 8.40
CA GLY A 60 5.71 -12.17 8.70
C GLY A 60 5.61 -10.66 8.42
N GLU A 61 6.77 -9.99 8.49
CA GLU A 61 6.89 -8.55 8.25
C GLU A 61 6.66 -8.21 6.77
N PRO A 62 5.92 -7.13 6.46
CA PRO A 62 5.72 -6.69 5.09
C PRO A 62 7.04 -6.18 4.47
N VAL A 63 7.23 -6.46 3.18
CA VAL A 63 8.36 -5.94 2.42
C VAL A 63 7.97 -4.63 1.75
N TRP A 64 8.68 -3.55 2.09
CA TRP A 64 8.46 -2.22 1.50
C TRP A 64 9.41 -1.97 0.33
N ARG A 65 8.85 -1.54 -0.81
CA ARG A 65 9.62 -1.13 -2.00
C ARG A 65 9.09 0.21 -2.51
N TYR A 66 10.01 1.11 -2.85
CA TYR A 66 9.71 2.43 -3.37
C TYR A 66 10.36 2.59 -4.73
N PHE A 67 9.61 3.12 -5.69
CA PHE A 67 10.07 3.26 -7.07
C PHE A 67 9.78 4.66 -7.56
N ASP A 68 10.75 5.25 -8.27
CA ASP A 68 10.52 6.47 -9.02
C ASP A 68 9.93 6.12 -10.39
N LEU A 69 8.83 6.79 -10.72
CA LEU A 69 8.19 6.66 -12.03
C LEU A 69 9.07 7.32 -13.10
N VAL A 70 9.58 6.52 -14.03
CA VAL A 70 10.43 7.01 -15.13
C VAL A 70 9.60 7.51 -16.32
N SER A 71 8.47 6.86 -16.63
CA SER A 71 7.59 7.23 -17.75
C SER A 71 6.20 6.60 -17.63
N GLU A 72 5.18 7.25 -18.20
CA GLU A 72 3.82 6.75 -18.41
C GLU A 72 3.51 6.78 -19.91
N PHE A 73 2.89 5.71 -20.43
CA PHE A 73 2.52 5.56 -21.84
C PHE A 73 1.00 5.51 -22.00
#